data_AF-Q17SZ0-F1
#
_entry.id   AF-Q17SZ0-F1
#
_cell.length_a   1.000
_cell.length_b   1.000
_cell.length_c   1.000
_cell.angle_alpha   90.00
_cell.angle_beta   90.00
_cell.angle_gamma   90.00
#
_symmetry.space_group_name_H-M   'P 1'
#
loop_
_entity.id
_entity.type
_entity.pdbx_description
1 polymer ?
#
loop_
_entity_poly.entity_id
_entity_poly.type
_entity_poly.pdbx_seq_one_letter_code
_entity_poly.pdbx_strand_id
1 'polypeptide(L)'
;MKKTLLLSLSLSFLLHAEDDGFYTSVGYQIGEAAQMVKNTKGIQDLSDRYESLNNLLTRYSTLNTLIKLSADPSAINAARENLGASAKNLIGEKASPAYQAVLLAINAAVGFWNVVGYVSQCGGNADGQKSTSSTTIFNNEPGYRSTSITCSLNGYQPGVQGPISIENFKKINEAYQILQTALKKGLPALKENNGTVEVTYTYTCSGEGNDNCSPK
;
A
#
# COMPACT_ATOMS: atom_id res chain seq x y z
N MET A 1 32.06 -5.49 25.88
CA MET A 1 31.45 -6.08 24.68
C MET A 1 30.00 -5.60 24.59
N LYS A 2 29.66 -4.99 23.44
CA LYS A 2 28.36 -4.38 23.12
C LYS A 2 27.24 -5.45 23.13
N LYS A 3 26.11 -5.17 23.79
CA LYS A 3 24.85 -5.89 23.56
C LYS A 3 23.89 -4.96 22.82
N THR A 4 23.61 -5.36 21.58
CA THR A 4 22.69 -4.73 20.64
C THR A 4 21.25 -5.04 21.06
N LEU A 5 20.42 -3.99 21.16
CA LEU A 5 18.97 -4.09 21.34
C LEU A 5 18.30 -4.44 20.01
N LEU A 6 17.38 -5.40 20.00
CA LEU A 6 16.37 -5.59 18.96
C LEU A 6 15.02 -5.16 19.53
N LEU A 7 14.40 -4.16 18.92
CA LEU A 7 13.10 -3.61 19.28
C LEU A 7 12.04 -4.22 18.34
N SER A 8 11.19 -5.10 18.87
CA SER A 8 9.98 -5.58 18.18
C SER A 8 8.83 -4.62 18.43
N LEU A 9 8.28 -4.03 17.37
CA LEU A 9 7.11 -3.16 17.39
C LEU A 9 5.85 -4.03 17.25
N SER A 10 5.16 -4.32 18.35
CA SER A 10 3.82 -4.91 18.34
C SER A 10 2.77 -3.83 18.53
N LEU A 11 1.91 -3.67 17.53
CA LEU A 11 0.77 -2.78 17.50
C LEU A 11 -0.42 -3.48 18.18
N SER A 12 -0.79 -3.06 19.39
CA SER A 12 -1.98 -3.54 20.09
C SER A 12 -2.98 -2.40 20.30
N PHE A 13 -4.20 -2.62 19.80
CA PHE A 13 -5.32 -1.69 19.84
C PHE A 13 -5.73 -1.31 21.27
N LEU A 14 -6.07 -0.03 21.39
CA LEU A 14 -6.66 0.62 22.54
C LEU A 14 -8.00 -0.02 22.94
N LEU A 15 -8.02 -0.73 24.07
CA LEU A 15 -9.21 -0.85 24.90
C LEU A 15 -9.07 0.21 26.01
N HIS A 16 -9.67 1.38 25.81
CA HIS A 16 -9.82 2.39 26.85
C HIS A 16 -10.92 1.94 27.81
N ALA A 17 -10.52 1.26 28.87
CA ALA A 17 -11.23 1.27 30.13
C ALA A 17 -10.47 2.26 31.03
N GLU A 18 -10.90 3.52 31.04
CA GLU A 18 -10.57 4.47 32.11
C GLU A 18 -11.85 5.23 32.44
N ASP A 19 -12.80 4.49 33.00
CA ASP A 19 -13.82 5.02 33.88
C ASP A 19 -13.27 4.83 35.29
N ASP A 20 -12.49 5.80 35.77
CA ASP A 20 -12.26 6.05 37.19
C ASP A 20 -11.58 7.40 37.36
N GLY A 21 -12.34 8.34 37.93
CA GLY A 21 -11.93 9.73 38.12
C GLY A 21 -10.67 9.88 38.97
N PHE A 22 -9.93 10.94 38.69
CA PHE A 22 -8.80 11.40 39.50
C PHE A 22 -9.25 11.69 40.94
N TYR A 23 -9.07 10.73 41.84
CA TYR A 23 -9.18 10.91 43.29
C TYR A 23 -7.88 11.49 43.83
N THR A 24 -7.80 12.82 43.92
CA THR A 24 -6.85 13.46 44.85
C THR A 24 -7.43 13.35 46.26
N SER A 25 -7.08 12.26 46.96
CA SER A 25 -7.27 12.15 48.41
C SER A 25 -5.98 12.55 49.13
N VAL A 26 -5.95 13.76 49.69
CA VAL A 26 -5.09 14.02 50.85
C VAL A 26 -5.82 13.46 52.06
N GLY A 27 -5.62 12.17 52.32
CA GLY A 27 -6.23 11.48 53.45
C GLY A 27 -5.42 11.65 54.73
N TYR A 28 -5.89 12.47 55.66
CA TYR A 28 -5.73 12.19 57.09
C TYR A 28 -6.96 11.39 57.53
N GLN A 29 -6.75 10.13 57.91
CA GLN A 29 -7.79 9.15 58.14
C GLN A 29 -8.23 9.18 59.62
N ILE A 30 -9.44 9.64 59.90
CA ILE A 30 -10.14 9.36 61.18
C ILE A 30 -11.58 8.97 60.84
N GLY A 31 -11.95 7.72 61.18
CA GLY A 31 -13.34 7.27 61.38
C GLY A 31 -14.33 7.38 60.21
N GLU A 32 -14.68 6.24 59.61
CA GLU A 32 -16.00 5.89 59.02
C GLU A 32 -16.85 6.90 58.19
N ALA A 33 -16.28 7.97 57.64
CA ALA A 33 -16.94 8.77 56.62
C ALA A 33 -15.94 9.21 55.55
N ALA A 34 -15.91 8.49 54.42
CA ALA A 34 -15.30 9.00 53.20
C ALA A 34 -16.16 10.16 52.69
N GLN A 35 -15.77 11.39 53.01
CA GLN A 35 -16.46 12.58 52.51
C GLN A 35 -16.11 12.74 51.02
N MET A 36 -16.93 12.17 50.13
CA MET A 36 -16.86 12.50 48.72
C MET A 36 -17.16 13.99 48.54
N VAL A 37 -16.16 14.74 48.07
CA VAL A 37 -16.27 16.18 47.84
C VAL A 37 -17.29 16.41 46.71
N LYS A 38 -18.47 16.96 47.04
CA LYS A 38 -19.55 17.33 46.10
C LYS A 38 -19.16 18.35 45.02
N ASN A 39 -17.89 18.78 44.96
CA ASN A 39 -17.40 19.88 44.12
C ASN A 39 -16.51 19.43 42.95
N THR A 40 -16.37 18.12 42.71
CA THR A 40 -15.56 17.58 41.59
C THR A 40 -16.04 18.05 40.22
N LYS A 41 -17.35 18.23 40.01
CA LYS A 41 -17.86 18.77 38.73
C LYS A 41 -17.43 20.21 38.43
N GLY A 42 -17.34 21.07 39.46
CA GLY A 42 -16.88 22.45 39.31
C GLY A 42 -15.37 22.55 39.10
N ILE A 43 -14.60 21.67 39.77
CA ILE A 43 -13.15 21.57 39.57
C ILE A 43 -12.82 20.96 38.20
N GLN A 44 -13.61 20.00 37.73
CA GLN A 44 -13.48 19.42 36.39
C GLN A 44 -13.84 20.43 35.30
N ASP A 45 -14.97 21.14 35.41
CA ASP A 45 -15.32 22.23 34.48
C ASP A 45 -14.25 23.34 34.47
N LEU A 46 -13.67 23.68 35.63
CA LEU A 46 -12.56 24.62 35.70
C LEU A 46 -11.30 24.07 35.02
N SER A 47 -10.95 22.81 35.26
CA SER A 47 -9.82 22.13 34.61
C SER A 47 -9.98 22.13 33.09
N ASP A 48 -11.16 21.74 32.59
CA ASP A 48 -11.47 21.69 31.16
C ASP A 48 -11.40 23.10 30.52
N ARG A 49 -11.84 24.13 31.26
CA ARG A 49 -11.70 25.54 30.83
C ARG A 49 -10.24 25.98 30.79
N TYR A 50 -9.42 25.58 31.75
CA TYR A 50 -7.98 25.88 31.75
C TYR A 50 -7.26 25.17 30.61
N GLU A 51 -7.59 23.91 30.33
CA GLU A 51 -7.04 23.17 29.20
C GLU A 51 -7.43 23.82 27.86
N SER A 52 -8.70 24.18 27.70
CA SER A 52 -9.20 24.88 26.51
C SER A 52 -8.52 26.25 26.31
N LEU A 53 -8.37 27.02 27.39
CA LEU A 53 -7.65 28.30 27.35
C LEU A 53 -6.18 28.11 26.98
N ASN A 54 -5.51 27.11 27.57
CA ASN A 54 -4.11 26.81 27.26
C ASN A 54 -3.92 26.41 25.79
N ASN A 55 -4.83 25.59 25.25
CA ASN A 55 -4.85 25.22 23.84
C ASN A 55 -5.07 26.44 22.93
N LEU A 56 -5.97 27.35 23.30
CA LEU A 56 -6.23 28.59 22.56
C LEU A 56 -5.01 29.52 22.57
N LEU A 57 -4.39 29.72 23.73
CA LEU A 57 -3.17 30.53 23.86
C LEU A 57 -2.01 29.96 23.04
N THR A 58 -1.87 28.62 23.03
CA THR A 58 -0.87 27.93 22.20
C THR A 58 -1.13 28.17 20.70
N ARG A 59 -2.38 28.03 20.24
CA ARG A 59 -2.76 28.32 18.85
C ARG A 59 -2.52 29.77 18.47
N TYR A 60 -2.83 30.71 19.37
CA TYR A 60 -2.59 32.14 19.16
C TYR A 60 -1.08 32.43 19.04
N SER A 61 -0.25 31.83 19.89
CA SER A 61 1.21 31.97 19.82
C SER A 61 1.77 31.46 18.48
N THR A 62 1.30 30.29 18.02
CA THR A 62 1.66 29.75 16.70
C THR A 62 1.23 30.67 15.58
N LEU A 63 0.00 31.19 15.60
CA LEU A 63 -0.51 32.10 14.58
C LEU A 63 0.28 33.41 14.54
N ASN A 64 0.61 33.98 15.70
CA ASN A 64 1.43 35.18 15.79
C ASN A 64 2.83 34.96 15.18
N THR A 65 3.40 33.77 15.40
CA THR A 65 4.66 33.36 14.77
C THR A 65 4.51 33.24 13.25
N LEU A 66 3.43 32.62 12.76
CA LEU A 66 3.15 32.52 11.33
C LEU A 66 3.00 33.89 10.66
N ILE A 67 2.34 34.86 11.32
CA ILE A 67 2.21 36.23 10.81
C ILE A 67 3.60 36.87 10.66
N LYS A 68 4.46 36.74 11.67
CA LYS A 68 5.83 37.28 11.63
C LYS A 68 6.64 36.65 10.49
N LEU A 69 6.61 35.32 10.37
CA LEU A 69 7.32 34.61 9.30
C LEU A 69 6.76 34.95 7.91
N SER A 70 5.45 35.17 7.79
CA SER A 70 4.81 35.53 6.52
C SER A 70 5.05 36.98 6.09
N ALA A 71 5.51 37.84 7.00
CA ALA A 71 5.91 39.20 6.70
C ALA A 71 7.43 39.34 6.44
N ASP A 72 8.21 38.26 6.63
CA ASP A 72 9.66 38.24 6.44
C ASP A 72 10.03 37.53 5.12
N PRO A 73 10.48 38.28 4.08
CA PRO A 73 10.88 37.70 2.80
C PRO A 73 12.01 36.66 2.91
N SER A 74 12.91 36.77 3.88
CA SER A 74 14.00 35.83 4.07
C SER A 74 13.49 34.47 4.57
N ALA A 75 12.55 34.49 5.53
CA ALA A 75 11.87 33.30 6.03
C ALA A 75 11.04 32.63 4.93
N ILE A 76 10.33 33.43 4.10
CA ILE A 76 9.59 32.92 2.94
C ILE A 76 10.52 32.23 1.94
N ASN A 77 11.65 32.86 1.60
CA ASN A 77 12.59 32.28 0.63
C ASN A 77 13.24 30.99 1.16
N ALA A 78 13.61 30.92 2.44
CA ALA A 78 14.09 29.70 3.06
C ALA A 78 13.04 28.58 3.04
N ALA A 79 11.76 28.90 3.32
CA ALA A 79 10.68 27.94 3.21
C ALA A 79 10.49 27.43 1.76
N ARG A 80 10.61 28.31 0.76
CA ARG A 80 10.56 27.94 -0.66
C ARG A 80 11.73 27.03 -1.07
N GLU A 81 12.94 27.32 -0.59
CA GLU A 81 14.12 26.49 -0.87
C GLU A 81 13.96 25.08 -0.26
N ASN A 82 13.53 25.00 1.00
CA ASN A 82 13.25 23.74 1.67
C ASN A 82 12.16 22.93 0.96
N LEU A 83 11.11 23.60 0.47
CA LEU A 83 10.06 22.96 -0.33
C LEU A 83 10.62 22.43 -1.66
N GLY A 84 11.44 23.23 -2.34
CA GLY A 84 12.10 22.83 -3.59
C GLY A 84 13.04 21.61 -3.39
N ALA A 85 13.80 21.58 -2.31
CA ALA A 85 14.65 20.45 -1.94
C ALA A 85 13.81 19.19 -1.64
N SER A 86 12.73 19.34 -0.85
CA SER A 86 11.81 18.23 -0.53
C SER A 86 11.16 17.66 -1.79
N ALA A 87 10.72 18.51 -2.71
CA ALA A 87 10.15 18.08 -3.99
C ALA A 87 11.18 17.32 -4.83
N LYS A 88 12.41 17.83 -4.95
CA LYS A 88 13.51 17.14 -5.66
C LYS A 88 13.81 15.76 -5.07
N ASN A 89 13.82 15.64 -3.74
CA ASN A 89 14.05 14.35 -3.09
C ASN A 89 12.90 13.38 -3.35
N LEU A 90 11.65 13.84 -3.24
CA LEU A 90 10.46 13.02 -3.49
C LEU A 90 10.43 12.42 -4.90
N ILE A 91 10.73 13.22 -5.91
CA ILE A 91 10.64 12.78 -7.32
C ILE A 91 11.96 12.23 -7.88
N GLY A 92 13.09 12.63 -7.31
CA GLY A 92 14.42 12.37 -7.86
C GLY A 92 15.16 11.21 -7.21
N GLU A 93 14.82 10.84 -5.98
CA GLU A 93 15.52 9.78 -5.25
C GLU A 93 14.69 8.50 -5.15
N LYS A 94 15.34 7.35 -5.34
CA LYS A 94 14.70 6.04 -5.13
C LYS A 94 14.46 5.69 -3.66
N ALA A 95 15.18 6.35 -2.74
CA ALA A 95 14.94 6.21 -1.31
C ALA A 95 13.68 6.98 -0.85
N SER A 96 13.07 7.77 -1.73
CA SER A 96 11.94 8.60 -1.35
C SER A 96 10.71 7.76 -0.99
N PRO A 97 9.87 8.22 -0.04
CA PRO A 97 8.62 7.55 0.29
C PRO A 97 7.69 7.37 -0.93
N ALA A 98 7.70 8.33 -1.86
CA ALA A 98 6.89 8.27 -3.08
C ALA A 98 7.34 7.12 -4.00
N TYR A 99 8.65 6.97 -4.24
CA TYR A 99 9.19 5.86 -5.02
C TYR A 99 8.89 4.52 -4.34
N GLN A 100 9.11 4.42 -3.03
CA GLN A 100 8.88 3.18 -2.28
C GLN A 100 7.40 2.76 -2.30
N ALA A 101 6.46 3.72 -2.24
CA ALA A 101 5.04 3.42 -2.35
C ALA A 101 4.66 2.86 -3.73
N VAL A 102 5.19 3.45 -4.82
CA VAL A 102 4.97 2.96 -6.19
C VAL A 102 5.57 1.56 -6.37
N LEU A 103 6.81 1.36 -5.93
CA LEU A 103 7.48 0.07 -5.99
C LEU A 103 6.71 -1.00 -5.21
N LEU A 104 6.21 -0.67 -4.01
CA LEU A 104 5.41 -1.57 -3.20
C LEU A 104 4.10 -1.97 -3.89
N ALA A 105 3.37 -1.02 -4.48
CA ALA A 105 2.12 -1.30 -5.19
C ALA A 105 2.35 -2.24 -6.38
N ILE A 106 3.40 -2.00 -7.17
CA ILE A 106 3.77 -2.86 -8.30
C ILE A 106 4.17 -4.26 -7.82
N ASN A 107 5.04 -4.35 -6.81
CA ASN A 107 5.46 -5.63 -6.23
C ASN A 107 4.28 -6.41 -5.63
N ALA A 108 3.31 -5.73 -5.03
CA ALA A 108 2.11 -6.37 -4.48
C ALA A 108 1.24 -6.97 -5.60
N ALA A 109 1.04 -6.26 -6.71
CA ALA A 109 0.28 -6.77 -7.85
C ALA A 109 0.97 -7.98 -8.52
N VAL A 110 2.28 -7.88 -8.75
CA VAL A 110 3.09 -8.99 -9.28
C VAL A 110 3.12 -10.18 -8.31
N GLY A 111 3.31 -9.90 -7.01
CA GLY A 111 3.30 -10.90 -5.95
C GLY A 111 1.96 -11.61 -5.82
N PHE A 112 0.85 -10.90 -5.98
CA PHE A 112 -0.48 -11.48 -6.01
C PHE A 112 -0.60 -12.52 -7.14
N TRP A 113 -0.23 -12.16 -8.38
CA TRP A 113 -0.26 -13.10 -9.49
C TRP A 113 0.69 -14.29 -9.30
N ASN A 114 1.88 -14.07 -8.72
CA ASN A 114 2.80 -15.16 -8.37
C ASN A 114 2.19 -16.18 -7.40
N VAL A 115 1.29 -15.75 -6.51
CA VAL A 115 0.63 -16.62 -5.55
C VAL A 115 -0.58 -17.34 -6.15
N VAL A 116 -1.41 -16.64 -6.94
CA VAL A 116 -2.70 -17.18 -7.41
C VAL A 116 -2.68 -17.71 -8.85
N GLY A 117 -1.64 -17.40 -9.64
CA GLY A 117 -1.56 -17.76 -11.05
C GLY A 117 -1.61 -19.27 -11.27
N TYR A 118 -0.91 -20.07 -10.45
CA TYR A 118 -0.85 -21.52 -10.61
C TYR A 118 -2.17 -22.26 -10.34
N VAL A 119 -3.09 -21.67 -9.56
CA VAL A 119 -4.42 -22.26 -9.28
C VAL A 119 -5.51 -21.72 -10.18
N SER A 120 -5.25 -20.59 -10.85
CA SER A 120 -6.19 -19.93 -11.73
C SER A 120 -6.42 -20.78 -12.98
N GLN A 121 -7.66 -21.22 -13.19
CA GLN A 121 -8.03 -22.01 -14.35
C GLN A 121 -8.11 -21.13 -15.60
N CYS A 122 -7.55 -21.59 -16.71
CA CYS A 122 -7.61 -20.92 -18.01
C CYS A 122 -7.74 -21.95 -19.14
N GLY A 123 -8.36 -21.55 -20.24
CA GLY A 123 -8.67 -22.45 -21.35
C GLY A 123 -9.58 -21.83 -22.39
N GLY A 124 -10.00 -22.63 -23.36
CA GLY A 124 -10.79 -22.18 -24.50
C GLY A 124 -9.96 -21.80 -25.73
N ASN A 125 -10.67 -21.26 -26.70
CA ASN A 125 -10.17 -20.80 -27.99
C ASN A 125 -10.23 -19.27 -28.10
N ALA A 126 -9.86 -18.76 -29.28
CA ALA A 126 -9.99 -17.35 -29.63
C ALA A 126 -11.41 -16.83 -29.38
N ASP A 127 -11.52 -15.52 -29.17
CA ASP A 127 -12.78 -14.81 -28.88
C ASP A 127 -13.56 -15.39 -27.69
N GLY A 128 -12.84 -16.02 -26.75
CA GLY A 128 -13.39 -16.58 -25.52
C GLY A 128 -14.31 -17.78 -25.73
N GLN A 129 -14.16 -18.52 -26.82
CA GLN A 129 -14.98 -19.70 -27.10
C GLN A 129 -14.55 -20.91 -26.28
N LYS A 130 -15.50 -21.81 -25.98
CA LYS A 130 -15.21 -23.12 -25.41
C LYS A 130 -14.41 -23.97 -26.41
N SER A 131 -13.41 -24.70 -25.90
CA SER A 131 -12.60 -25.64 -26.66
C SER A 131 -12.92 -27.11 -26.34
N THR A 132 -12.56 -28.00 -27.25
CA THR A 132 -12.66 -29.46 -27.10
C THR A 132 -11.35 -30.09 -26.63
N SER A 133 -10.22 -29.74 -27.25
CA SER A 133 -8.91 -30.36 -26.98
C SER A 133 -7.74 -29.38 -27.13
N SER A 134 -7.96 -28.10 -26.80
CA SER A 134 -6.98 -27.03 -26.96
C SER A 134 -6.09 -26.89 -25.72
N THR A 135 -4.79 -26.73 -25.94
CA THR A 135 -3.79 -26.45 -24.90
C THR A 135 -2.91 -25.28 -25.32
N THR A 136 -2.91 -24.22 -24.52
CA THR A 136 -2.11 -23.01 -24.75
C THR A 136 -1.18 -22.78 -23.56
N ILE A 137 0.13 -22.67 -23.79
CA ILE A 137 1.15 -22.59 -22.73
C ILE A 137 1.81 -21.22 -22.80
N PHE A 138 1.80 -20.48 -21.69
CA PHE A 138 2.47 -19.19 -21.55
C PHE A 138 3.79 -19.36 -20.78
N ASN A 139 4.90 -18.93 -21.38
CA ASN A 139 6.23 -19.08 -20.78
C ASN A 139 6.58 -17.91 -19.86
N ASN A 140 7.51 -18.15 -18.93
CA ASN A 140 7.91 -17.21 -17.89
C ASN A 140 6.72 -16.78 -17.01
N GLU A 141 5.89 -17.74 -16.64
CA GLU A 141 4.70 -17.57 -15.79
C GLU A 141 4.79 -18.52 -14.58
N PRO A 142 4.22 -18.16 -13.41
CA PRO A 142 4.37 -18.91 -12.16
C PRO A 142 3.43 -20.13 -12.13
N GLY A 143 3.78 -21.17 -12.88
CA GLY A 143 3.04 -22.43 -12.94
C GLY A 143 3.31 -23.38 -11.77
N TYR A 144 2.44 -24.37 -11.58
CA TYR A 144 2.64 -25.40 -10.56
C TYR A 144 3.90 -26.22 -10.87
N ARG A 145 4.97 -26.03 -10.07
CA ARG A 145 6.28 -26.66 -10.28
C ARG A 145 6.83 -26.46 -11.69
N SER A 146 6.50 -25.33 -12.32
CA SER A 146 6.87 -25.00 -13.70
C SER A 146 7.12 -23.51 -13.85
N THR A 147 7.92 -23.11 -14.84
CA THR A 147 8.11 -21.71 -15.26
C THR A 147 7.15 -21.30 -16.37
N SER A 148 6.06 -22.05 -16.54
CA SER A 148 5.02 -21.80 -17.54
C SER A 148 3.65 -22.16 -16.96
N ILE A 149 2.64 -21.35 -17.27
CA ILE A 149 1.23 -21.68 -16.99
C ILE A 149 0.62 -22.35 -18.22
N THR A 150 -0.04 -23.48 -18.00
CA THR A 150 -0.72 -24.26 -19.04
C THR A 150 -2.23 -24.02 -18.94
N CYS A 151 -2.80 -23.41 -19.98
CA CYS A 151 -4.24 -23.23 -20.13
C CYS A 151 -4.81 -24.38 -20.97
N SER A 152 -5.41 -25.36 -20.29
CA SER A 152 -5.94 -26.58 -20.90
C SER A 152 -7.31 -26.99 -20.37
N LEU A 153 -8.07 -26.06 -19.77
CA LEU A 153 -9.43 -26.35 -19.30
C LEU A 153 -10.40 -26.37 -20.50
N ASN A 154 -10.61 -27.58 -21.03
CA ASN A 154 -11.53 -27.86 -22.13
C ASN A 154 -12.93 -28.19 -21.62
N GLY A 155 -13.96 -28.03 -22.45
CA GLY A 155 -15.32 -28.40 -22.06
C GLY A 155 -16.12 -27.31 -21.35
N TYR A 156 -15.49 -26.21 -20.96
CA TYR A 156 -16.11 -25.11 -20.20
C TYR A 156 -16.04 -23.80 -20.98
N GLN A 157 -17.09 -22.98 -20.84
CA GLN A 157 -17.15 -21.65 -21.45
C GLN A 157 -16.31 -20.67 -20.62
N PRO A 158 -15.31 -19.99 -21.20
CA PRO A 158 -14.61 -18.90 -20.53
C PRO A 158 -15.56 -17.79 -20.06
N GLY A 159 -15.33 -17.26 -18.86
CA GLY A 159 -16.19 -16.22 -18.27
C GLY A 159 -16.18 -16.17 -16.75
N VAL A 160 -17.12 -15.43 -16.17
CA VAL A 160 -17.29 -15.30 -14.71
C VAL A 160 -17.56 -16.69 -14.11
N GLN A 161 -16.84 -17.05 -13.04
CA GLN A 161 -16.85 -18.38 -12.42
C GLN A 161 -16.42 -19.55 -13.36
N GLY A 162 -15.94 -19.24 -14.55
CA GLY A 162 -15.36 -20.19 -15.51
C GLY A 162 -13.84 -20.00 -15.66
N PRO A 163 -13.21 -20.66 -16.65
CA PRO A 163 -11.81 -20.40 -16.97
C PRO A 163 -11.61 -18.97 -17.45
N ILE A 164 -10.43 -18.42 -17.17
CA ILE A 164 -9.93 -17.22 -17.82
C ILE A 164 -9.77 -17.53 -19.31
N SER A 165 -10.37 -16.71 -20.18
CA SER A 165 -10.20 -16.84 -21.63
C SER A 165 -8.74 -16.62 -22.03
N ILE A 166 -8.31 -17.24 -23.11
CA ILE A 166 -6.94 -17.05 -23.62
C ILE A 166 -6.67 -15.60 -24.01
N GLU A 167 -7.69 -14.86 -24.47
CA GLU A 167 -7.57 -13.41 -24.74
C GLU A 167 -7.25 -12.61 -23.46
N ASN A 168 -7.96 -12.88 -22.37
CA ASN A 168 -7.68 -12.21 -21.09
C ASN A 168 -6.34 -12.67 -20.51
N PHE A 169 -5.98 -13.94 -20.68
CA PHE A 169 -4.68 -14.43 -20.25
C PHE A 169 -3.54 -13.75 -21.03
N LYS A 170 -3.67 -13.51 -22.34
CA LYS A 170 -2.70 -12.74 -23.12
C LYS A 170 -2.49 -11.33 -22.54
N LYS A 171 -3.56 -10.63 -22.16
CA LYS A 171 -3.49 -9.30 -21.53
C LYS A 171 -2.78 -9.35 -20.17
N ILE A 172 -3.12 -10.34 -19.34
CA ILE A 172 -2.49 -10.55 -18.03
C ILE A 172 -0.99 -10.85 -18.21
N ASN A 173 -0.66 -11.81 -19.07
CA ASN A 173 0.72 -12.20 -19.34
C ASN A 173 1.52 -11.01 -19.87
N GLU A 174 1.04 -10.28 -20.88
CA GLU A 174 1.76 -9.11 -21.41
C GLU A 174 2.10 -8.10 -20.29
N ALA A 175 1.12 -7.73 -19.46
CA ALA A 175 1.34 -6.84 -18.34
C ALA A 175 2.34 -7.42 -17.33
N TYR A 176 2.21 -8.70 -16.99
CA TYR A 176 3.11 -9.38 -16.07
C TYR A 176 4.55 -9.41 -16.58
N GLN A 177 4.77 -9.72 -17.86
CA GLN A 177 6.09 -9.74 -18.49
C GLN A 177 6.73 -8.35 -18.51
N ILE A 178 5.96 -7.30 -18.82
CA ILE A 178 6.44 -5.91 -18.77
C ILE A 178 6.88 -5.55 -17.34
N LEU A 179 6.02 -5.81 -16.35
CA LEU A 179 6.30 -5.48 -14.95
C LEU A 179 7.52 -6.24 -14.43
N GLN A 180 7.61 -7.55 -14.68
CA GLN A 180 8.75 -8.38 -14.26
C GLN A 180 10.05 -7.91 -14.91
N THR A 181 10.03 -7.57 -16.20
CA THR A 181 11.21 -7.08 -16.91
C THR A 181 11.64 -5.72 -16.37
N ALA A 182 10.69 -4.80 -16.13
CA ALA A 182 10.95 -3.49 -15.56
C ALA A 182 11.47 -3.58 -14.12
N LEU A 183 10.91 -4.46 -13.28
CA LEU A 183 11.38 -4.70 -11.91
C LEU A 183 12.78 -5.30 -11.89
N LYS A 184 13.09 -6.24 -12.79
CA LYS A 184 14.42 -6.83 -12.93
C LYS A 184 15.46 -5.80 -13.37
N LYS A 185 15.10 -4.87 -14.26
CA LYS A 185 15.95 -3.74 -14.67
C LYS A 185 16.07 -2.69 -13.54
N GLY A 186 15.05 -2.58 -12.70
CA GLY A 186 14.91 -1.59 -11.64
C GLY A 186 14.15 -0.36 -12.14
N LEU A 187 13.10 0.03 -11.41
CA LEU A 187 12.28 1.19 -11.76
C LEU A 187 13.12 2.49 -11.66
N PRO A 188 12.91 3.47 -12.56
CA PRO A 188 13.60 4.75 -12.50
C PRO A 188 12.98 5.66 -11.42
N ALA A 189 13.66 6.75 -11.06
CA ALA A 189 13.06 7.76 -10.18
C ALA A 189 11.84 8.41 -10.84
N LEU A 190 10.90 8.94 -10.05
CA LEU A 190 9.61 9.45 -10.56
C LEU A 190 9.76 10.60 -11.58
N LYS A 191 10.82 11.39 -11.49
CA LYS A 191 11.10 12.46 -12.47
C LYS A 191 11.47 11.94 -13.87
N GLU A 192 11.90 10.69 -13.98
CA GLU A 192 12.35 10.08 -15.24
C GLU A 192 11.19 9.36 -15.93
N ASN A 193 10.55 10.04 -16.87
CA ASN A 193 9.33 9.56 -17.54
C ASN A 193 9.54 9.04 -18.98
N ASN A 194 10.76 9.10 -19.50
CA ASN A 194 11.07 8.72 -20.89
C ASN A 194 11.88 7.42 -21.00
N GLY A 195 12.07 6.69 -19.89
CA GLY A 195 12.78 5.43 -19.88
C GLY A 195 12.02 4.33 -20.62
N THR A 196 12.73 3.51 -21.39
CA THR A 196 12.16 2.38 -22.13
C THR A 196 12.75 1.05 -21.69
N VAL A 197 12.00 -0.02 -21.93
CA VAL A 197 12.44 -1.40 -21.70
C VAL A 197 11.94 -2.27 -22.86
N GLU A 198 12.82 -3.10 -23.39
CA GLU A 198 12.46 -4.11 -24.39
C GLU A 198 11.97 -5.36 -23.66
N VAL A 199 10.83 -5.89 -24.10
CA VAL A 199 10.16 -7.02 -23.45
C VAL A 199 9.91 -8.09 -24.50
N THR A 200 10.31 -9.32 -24.20
CA THR A 200 10.08 -10.47 -25.06
C THR A 200 9.48 -11.59 -24.23
N TYR A 201 8.40 -12.18 -24.73
CA TYR A 201 7.75 -13.34 -24.14
C TYR A 201 7.22 -14.25 -25.23
N THR A 202 6.94 -15.50 -24.87
CA THR A 202 6.51 -16.53 -25.82
C THR A 202 5.37 -17.34 -25.24
N TYR A 203 4.52 -17.85 -26.12
CA TYR A 203 3.49 -18.82 -25.78
C TYR A 203 3.33 -19.80 -26.95
N THR A 204 2.86 -21.01 -26.68
CA THR A 204 2.67 -22.06 -27.67
C THR A 204 1.23 -22.56 -27.67
N CYS A 205 0.76 -23.02 -28.82
CA CYS A 205 -0.57 -23.59 -28.98
C CYS A 205 -0.44 -25.01 -29.55
N SER A 206 -1.21 -25.94 -28.98
CA SER A 206 -1.29 -27.33 -29.42
C SER A 206 -2.69 -27.89 -29.21
N GLY A 207 -2.98 -29.04 -29.84
CA GLY A 207 -4.28 -29.70 -29.79
C GLY A 207 -5.17 -29.38 -30.99
N GLU A 208 -6.05 -30.31 -31.33
CA GLU A 208 -6.95 -30.19 -32.48
C GLU A 208 -7.94 -29.04 -32.26
N GLY A 209 -8.11 -28.20 -33.30
CA GLY A 209 -9.01 -27.05 -33.23
C GLY A 209 -8.54 -25.89 -32.34
N ASN A 210 -7.29 -25.87 -31.88
CA ASN A 210 -6.72 -24.72 -31.17
C ASN A 210 -6.37 -23.58 -32.14
N ASP A 211 -7.12 -22.49 -32.09
CA ASP A 211 -6.96 -21.30 -32.95
C ASP A 211 -6.28 -20.11 -32.24
N ASN A 212 -5.81 -20.30 -31.01
CA ASN A 212 -5.25 -19.21 -30.19
C ASN A 212 -3.95 -18.60 -30.73
N CYS A 213 -3.25 -19.30 -31.63
CA CYS A 213 -2.04 -18.85 -32.30
C CYS A 213 -2.25 -18.59 -33.80
N SER A 214 -3.48 -18.71 -34.30
CA SER A 214 -3.79 -18.44 -35.69
C SER A 214 -3.62 -16.94 -36.00
N PRO A 215 -3.09 -16.58 -37.17
CA PRO A 215 -3.10 -15.19 -37.62
C PRO A 215 -4.56 -14.70 -37.77
N LYS A 216 -4.81 -13.45 -37.37
CA LYS A 216 -6.06 -12.76 -37.64
C LYS A 216 -6.08 -12.19 -39.05
#